data_AF-A0A9E2Q709-F1
#
_entry.id   AF-A0A9E2Q709-F1
#
_cell.length_a   1.000
_cell.length_b   1.000
_cell.length_c   1.000
_cell.angle_alpha   90.00
_cell.angle_beta   90.00
_cell.angle_gamma   90.00
#
_symmetry.space_group_name_H-M   'P 1'
#
loop_
_entity.id
_entity.type
_entity.pdbx_description
1 polymer ?
#
loop_
_entity_poly.entity_id
_entity_poly.type
_entity_poly.pdbx_seq_one_letter_code
_entity_poly.pdbx_strand_id
1 'polypeptide(L)'
;VVAEGRDITTVVAPDAPVRVLLTASARARLARRALEVHGSDSATALAATRDQVLRRDADDSTVVEFHQAASGVVTVDSTELDLAGTVAAVLAVVAERTGVRP
;
A
#
# COMPACT_ATOMS: atom_id res chain seq x y z
N VAL A 1 -7.18 -14.09 9.76
CA VAL A 1 -5.77 -13.62 9.80
C VAL A 1 -5.60 -12.57 8.71
N VAL A 2 -4.83 -11.53 8.98
CA VAL A 2 -4.40 -10.53 7.98
C VAL A 2 -2.88 -10.54 7.96
N ALA A 3 -2.28 -10.51 6.77
CA ALA A 3 -0.84 -10.46 6.58
C ALA A 3 -0.49 -9.33 5.60
N GLU A 4 0.59 -8.63 5.87
CA GLU A 4 1.12 -7.53 5.06
C GLU A 4 2.57 -7.82 4.72
N GLY A 5 2.97 -7.52 3.49
CA GLY A 5 4.32 -7.73 2.98
C GLY A 5 4.35 -7.63 1.45
N ARG A 6 5.54 -7.77 0.88
CA ARG A 6 5.76 -7.56 -0.58
C ARG A 6 5.46 -8.80 -1.43
N ASP A 7 5.58 -9.98 -0.84
CA ASP A 7 5.48 -11.29 -1.48
C ASP A 7 4.27 -12.11 -0.98
N ILE A 8 3.38 -11.48 -0.20
CA ILE A 8 2.25 -12.17 0.43
C ILE A 8 1.31 -12.76 -0.62
N THR A 9 1.01 -12.02 -1.69
CA THR A 9 -0.03 -12.41 -2.66
C THR A 9 0.47 -13.37 -3.74
N THR A 10 1.78 -13.59 -3.83
CA THR A 10 2.43 -14.36 -4.90
C THR A 10 3.27 -15.52 -4.38
N VAL A 11 3.84 -15.42 -3.17
CA VAL A 11 4.72 -16.45 -2.59
C VAL A 11 4.13 -17.03 -1.30
N VAL A 12 3.81 -16.19 -0.32
CA VAL A 12 3.44 -16.67 1.03
C VAL A 12 2.01 -17.22 1.08
N ALA A 13 1.07 -16.53 0.44
CA ALA A 13 -0.35 -16.88 0.43
C ALA A 13 -0.97 -16.69 -0.97
N PRO A 14 -0.45 -17.38 -2.00
CA PRO A 14 -0.94 -17.23 -3.38
C PRO A 14 -2.41 -17.67 -3.54
N ASP A 15 -2.88 -18.58 -2.69
CA ASP A 15 -4.26 -19.10 -2.73
C ASP A 15 -5.20 -18.39 -1.76
N ALA A 16 -4.78 -17.26 -1.16
CA ALA A 16 -5.64 -16.52 -0.25
C ALA A 16 -6.93 -16.06 -0.97
N PRO A 17 -8.10 -16.20 -0.30
CA PRO A 17 -9.40 -15.88 -0.90
C PRO A 17 -9.54 -14.38 -1.23
N VAL A 18 -8.80 -13.54 -0.49
CA VAL A 18 -8.69 -12.11 -0.74
C VAL A 18 -7.21 -11.75 -0.81
N ARG A 19 -6.81 -11.14 -1.92
CA ARG A 19 -5.45 -10.66 -2.17
C ARG A 19 -5.53 -9.24 -2.70
N VAL A 20 -4.88 -8.30 -2.03
CA VAL A 20 -4.94 -6.87 -2.35
C VAL A 20 -3.53 -6.34 -2.59
N LEU A 21 -3.37 -5.56 -3.65
CA LEU A 21 -2.26 -4.65 -3.82
C LEU A 21 -2.72 -3.25 -3.43
N LEU A 22 -2.29 -2.76 -2.28
CA LEU A 22 -2.59 -1.40 -1.84
C LEU A 22 -1.53 -0.44 -2.42
N THR A 23 -1.96 0.50 -3.25
CA THR A 23 -1.07 1.48 -3.91
C THR A 23 -1.44 2.91 -3.53
N ALA A 24 -0.51 3.82 -3.81
CA ALA A 24 -0.69 5.26 -3.73
C ALA A 24 0.40 5.96 -4.55
N SER A 25 0.12 7.18 -5.03
CA SER A 25 1.14 8.01 -5.65
C SER A 25 2.33 8.25 -4.72
N ALA A 26 3.53 8.38 -5.30
CA ALA A 26 4.75 8.68 -4.52
C ALA A 26 4.58 9.96 -3.69
N ARG A 27 3.90 10.98 -4.23
CA ARG A 27 3.61 12.23 -3.52
C ARG A 27 2.78 11.99 -2.26
N ALA A 28 1.69 11.20 -2.37
CA ALA A 28 0.84 10.89 -1.22
C ALA A 28 1.60 10.10 -0.15
N ARG A 29 2.41 9.11 -0.55
CA ARG A 29 3.27 8.34 0.38
C ARG A 29 4.27 9.22 1.11
N LEU A 30 4.92 10.13 0.39
CA LEU A 30 5.88 11.08 0.98
C LEU A 30 5.20 12.05 1.96
N ALA A 31 4.05 12.60 1.62
CA ALA A 31 3.32 13.52 2.50
C ALA A 31 2.90 12.83 3.81
N ARG A 32 2.31 11.63 3.72
CA ARG A 32 1.93 10.84 4.90
C ARG A 32 3.14 10.51 5.77
N ARG A 33 4.24 10.09 5.16
CA ARG A 33 5.47 9.76 5.90
C ARG A 33 6.13 10.98 6.53
N ALA A 34 6.12 12.13 5.84
CA ALA A 34 6.63 13.37 6.39
C ALA A 34 5.80 13.82 7.60
N LEU A 35 4.47 13.72 7.53
CA LEU A 35 3.59 13.97 8.68
C LEU A 35 3.88 13.01 9.85
N GLU A 36 4.10 11.73 9.58
CA GLU A 36 4.41 10.73 10.61
C GLU A 36 5.75 10.99 11.31
N VAL A 37 6.81 11.28 10.54
CA VAL A 37 8.18 11.41 11.06
C VAL A 37 8.44 12.82 11.62
N HIS A 38 7.89 13.85 11.00
CA HIS A 38 8.22 15.25 11.26
C HIS A 38 7.04 16.07 11.81
N GLY A 39 5.83 15.50 11.87
CA GLY A 39 4.62 16.23 12.26
C GLY A 39 4.16 17.30 11.25
N SER A 40 4.78 17.38 10.07
CA SER A 40 4.43 18.32 9.00
C SER A 40 4.75 17.74 7.61
N ASP A 41 4.01 18.18 6.61
CA ASP A 41 4.27 17.94 5.18
C ASP A 41 4.92 19.15 4.49
N SER A 42 5.62 20.00 5.26
CA SER A 42 6.36 21.14 4.73
C SER A 42 7.37 20.70 3.66
N ALA A 43 7.72 21.61 2.74
CA ALA A 43 8.67 21.29 1.65
C ALA A 43 10.00 20.71 2.17
N THR A 44 10.49 21.19 3.32
CA THR A 44 11.69 20.68 3.99
C THR A 44 11.49 19.25 4.49
N ALA A 45 10.35 18.95 5.14
CA ALA A 45 10.04 17.61 5.64
C ALA A 45 9.82 16.60 4.50
N LEU A 46 9.17 17.02 3.42
CA LEU A 46 9.00 16.23 2.20
C LEU A 46 10.36 15.88 1.56
N ALA A 47 11.27 16.86 1.47
CA ALA A 47 12.60 16.63 0.90
C ALA A 47 13.42 15.63 1.72
N ALA A 48 13.42 15.78 3.06
CA ALA A 48 14.13 14.85 3.96
C ALA A 48 13.56 13.42 3.85
N THR A 49 12.23 13.31 3.75
CA THR A 49 11.54 12.01 3.62
C THR A 49 11.77 11.37 2.25
N ARG A 50 11.90 12.18 1.18
CA ARG A 50 12.09 11.70 -0.20
C ARG A 50 13.32 10.82 -0.34
N ASP A 51 14.45 11.23 0.23
CA ASP A 51 15.70 10.48 0.14
C ASP A 51 15.67 9.18 0.94
N GLN A 52 14.78 9.05 1.92
CA GLN A 52 14.56 7.81 2.67
C GLN A 52 13.63 6.86 1.90
N VAL A 53 12.51 7.39 1.38
CA VAL A 53 11.51 6.57 0.67
C VAL A 53 12.03 6.09 -0.68
N LEU A 54 12.71 6.95 -1.46
CA LEU A 54 13.25 6.56 -2.76
C LEU A 54 14.35 5.50 -2.65
N ARG A 55 15.20 5.56 -1.62
CA ARG A 55 16.20 4.52 -1.37
C ARG A 55 15.52 3.18 -1.10
N ARG A 56 14.54 3.18 -0.19
CA ARG A 56 13.80 1.98 0.17
C ARG A 56 13.04 1.40 -1.03
N ASP A 57 12.35 2.23 -1.79
CA ASP A 57 11.65 1.80 -3.00
C ASP A 57 12.63 1.22 -4.05
N ALA A 58 13.79 1.86 -4.24
CA ALA A 58 14.82 1.36 -5.15
C ALA A 58 15.37 0.01 -4.68
N ASP A 59 15.76 -0.11 -3.42
CA ASP A 59 16.25 -1.36 -2.82
C ASP A 59 15.20 -2.47 -2.98
N ASP A 60 13.93 -2.17 -2.69
CA ASP A 60 12.83 -3.13 -2.78
C ASP A 60 12.50 -3.53 -4.23
N SER A 61 12.59 -2.60 -5.19
CA SER A 61 12.28 -2.85 -6.62
C SER A 61 13.29 -3.79 -7.30
N THR A 62 14.46 -4.00 -6.71
CA THR A 62 15.45 -4.95 -7.24
C THR A 62 15.15 -6.41 -6.90
N VAL A 63 14.21 -6.65 -5.96
CA VAL A 63 13.97 -7.98 -5.38
C VAL A 63 12.57 -8.51 -5.71
N VAL A 64 11.55 -7.64 -5.82
CA VAL A 64 10.16 -8.05 -6.07
C VAL A 64 9.43 -7.04 -6.97
N GLU A 65 8.69 -7.53 -7.97
CA GLU A 65 7.73 -6.74 -8.74
C GLU A 65 6.43 -6.57 -7.93
N PHE A 66 6.36 -5.54 -7.08
CA PHE A 66 5.18 -5.25 -6.24
C PHE A 66 4.37 -4.03 -6.70
N HIS A 67 4.72 -3.43 -7.84
CA HIS A 67 3.98 -2.29 -8.39
C HIS A 67 2.84 -2.68 -9.34
N GLN A 68 2.83 -3.93 -9.80
CA GLN A 68 1.79 -4.46 -10.67
C GLN A 68 1.07 -5.60 -9.95
N ALA A 69 -0.27 -5.55 -9.96
CA ALA A 69 -1.07 -6.61 -9.39
C ALA A 69 -0.94 -7.87 -10.24
N ALA A 70 -0.60 -8.99 -9.60
CA ALA A 70 -0.67 -10.29 -10.23
C ALA A 70 -2.13 -10.68 -10.55
N SER A 71 -2.31 -11.67 -11.42
CA SER A 71 -3.65 -12.16 -11.77
C SER A 71 -4.45 -12.54 -10.52
N GLY A 72 -5.69 -12.04 -10.43
CA GLY A 72 -6.59 -12.28 -9.31
C GLY A 72 -6.36 -11.39 -8.08
N VAL A 73 -5.28 -10.59 -8.03
CA VAL A 73 -5.01 -9.60 -6.99
C VAL A 73 -5.76 -8.30 -7.32
N VAL A 74 -6.49 -7.75 -6.34
CA VAL A 74 -7.23 -6.50 -6.53
C VAL A 74 -6.34 -5.31 -6.17
N THR A 75 -6.20 -4.36 -7.08
CA THR A 75 -5.55 -3.09 -6.77
C THR A 75 -6.51 -2.15 -6.05
N VAL A 76 -6.10 -1.63 -4.91
CA VAL A 76 -6.78 -0.54 -4.20
C VAL A 76 -5.87 0.68 -4.24
N ASP A 77 -6.29 1.74 -4.92
CA ASP A 77 -5.57 3.01 -4.93
C ASP A 77 -6.05 3.90 -3.78
N SER A 78 -5.14 4.17 -2.85
CA SER A 78 -5.39 5.02 -1.70
C SER A 78 -4.91 6.46 -1.91
N THR A 79 -4.49 6.88 -3.11
CA THR A 79 -3.85 8.18 -3.34
C THR A 79 -4.63 9.35 -2.74
N GLU A 80 -5.94 9.37 -2.94
CA GLU A 80 -6.85 10.43 -2.47
C GLU A 80 -7.68 10.00 -1.24
N LEU A 81 -7.34 8.87 -0.63
CA LEU A 81 -8.06 8.34 0.54
C LEU A 81 -7.33 8.69 1.83
N ASP A 82 -8.10 8.98 2.87
CA ASP A 82 -7.61 8.98 4.25
C ASP A 82 -7.61 7.55 4.82
N LEU A 83 -7.27 7.40 6.10
CA LEU A 83 -7.25 6.08 6.74
C LEU A 83 -8.63 5.40 6.70
N ALA A 84 -9.69 6.13 7.04
CA ALA A 84 -11.04 5.58 7.10
C ALA A 84 -11.52 5.13 5.71
N GLY A 85 -11.29 5.96 4.68
CA GLY A 85 -11.60 5.64 3.30
C GLY A 85 -10.79 4.44 2.78
N THR A 86 -9.51 4.36 3.15
CA THR A 86 -8.66 3.21 2.78
C THR A 86 -9.17 1.91 3.40
N VAL A 87 -9.51 1.93 4.70
CA VAL A 87 -10.09 0.78 5.39
C VAL A 87 -11.41 0.37 4.73
N ALA A 88 -12.31 1.32 4.48
CA ALA A 88 -13.59 1.05 3.83
C ALA A 88 -13.42 0.42 2.44
N ALA A 89 -12.47 0.92 1.64
CA ALA A 89 -12.17 0.36 0.32
C ALA A 89 -11.67 -1.09 0.40
N VAL A 90 -10.78 -1.40 1.35
CA VAL A 90 -10.29 -2.78 1.55
C VAL A 90 -11.41 -3.70 2.03
N LEU A 91 -12.26 -3.26 2.96
CA LEU A 91 -13.39 -4.07 3.44
C LEU A 91 -14.42 -4.32 2.34
N ALA A 92 -14.62 -3.37 1.42
CA ALA A 92 -15.48 -3.58 0.25
C ALA A 92 -14.96 -4.72 -0.64
N VAL A 93 -13.65 -4.79 -0.88
CA VAL A 93 -13.03 -5.90 -1.63
C VAL A 93 -13.22 -7.23 -0.89
N VAL A 94 -13.05 -7.26 0.44
CA VAL A 94 -13.29 -8.47 1.24
C VAL A 94 -14.73 -8.94 1.09
N ALA A 95 -15.69 -8.03 1.19
CA ALA A 95 -17.11 -8.35 1.08
C ALA A 95 -17.49 -8.85 -0.33
N GLU A 96 -16.96 -8.23 -1.38
CA GLU A 96 -17.18 -8.67 -2.76
C GLU A 96 -16.64 -10.08 -3.01
N ARG A 97 -15.45 -10.39 -2.48
CA ARG A 97 -14.77 -11.66 -2.72
C ARG A 97 -15.28 -12.82 -1.85
N THR A 98 -15.81 -12.53 -0.67
CA THR A 98 -16.19 -13.57 0.32
C THR A 98 -17.68 -13.62 0.63
N GLY A 99 -18.44 -12.58 0.30
CA GLY A 99 -19.85 -12.43 0.72
C GLY A 99 -20.04 -12.11 2.20
N VAL A 100 -18.95 -12.01 2.98
CA VAL A 100 -18.98 -11.66 4.41
C VAL A 100 -18.87 -10.15 4.56
N ARG A 101 -19.74 -9.52 5.37
CA ARG A 101 -19.52 -8.13 5.81
C ARG A 101 -18.75 -8.13 7.14
N PRO A 102 -17.45 -7.81 7.11
CA PRO A 102 -16.62 -7.71 8.32
C PRO A 102 -16.98 -6.51 9.20
#